data_AF-A0A8T9DBB5-F1
#
_entry.id   AF-A0A8T9DBB5-F1
#
_cell.length_a   1.000
_cell.length_b   1.000
_cell.length_c   1.000
_cell.angle_alpha   90.00
_cell.angle_beta   90.00
_cell.angle_gamma   90.00
#
_symmetry.space_group_name_H-M   'P 1'
#
loop_
_entity.id
_entity.type
_entity.pdbx_description
1 polymer ?
#
loop_
_entity_poly.entity_id
_entity_poly.type
_entity_poly.pdbx_seq_one_letter_code
_entity_poly.pdbx_strand_id
1 'polypeptide(L)'
;MAISSNCGFSIRYQRAVAASVNVPVVMSSLLLLPALLRQLPSPGKIAVLTYDSRHCGEELLQIDDPGDRARVVIGGIEGGKFWHDELKRPVPPIDVSR
;
A
#
# COMPACT_ATOMS: atom_id res chain seq x y z
N MET A 1 -24.13 1.18 -3.34
CA MET A 1 -23.35 1.13 -2.08
C MET A 1 -22.05 0.38 -2.35
N ALA A 2 -20.93 0.80 -1.75
CA ALA A 2 -19.62 0.15 -1.90
C ALA A 2 -18.87 0.20 -0.55
N ILE A 3 -17.95 -0.73 -0.34
CA ILE A 3 -17.07 -0.77 0.84
C ILE A 3 -15.65 -0.40 0.41
N SER A 4 -15.04 0.53 1.13
CA SER A 4 -13.63 0.87 0.96
C SER A 4 -12.89 0.95 2.29
N SER A 5 -11.57 0.87 2.24
CA SER A 5 -10.69 1.10 3.39
C SER A 5 -9.63 2.14 3.03
N ASN A 6 -9.08 2.80 4.05
CA ASN A 6 -8.06 3.83 3.91
C ASN A 6 -6.63 3.30 4.15
N CYS A 7 -6.47 2.12 4.76
CA CYS A 7 -5.15 1.58 5.09
C CYS A 7 -4.66 0.64 3.98
N GLY A 8 -3.47 0.92 3.42
CA GLY A 8 -2.86 0.10 2.35
C GLY A 8 -2.69 -1.37 2.71
N PHE A 9 -2.42 -1.71 3.98
CA PHE A 9 -2.27 -3.10 4.44
C PHE A 9 -3.57 -3.89 4.48
N SER A 10 -4.73 -3.23 4.31
CA SER A 10 -6.02 -3.91 4.20
C SER A 10 -6.14 -4.76 2.93
N ILE A 11 -5.18 -4.67 1.99
CA ILE A 11 -5.07 -5.56 0.83
C ILE A 11 -5.16 -7.04 1.22
N ARG A 12 -4.64 -7.41 2.40
CA ARG A 12 -4.73 -8.78 2.97
C ARG A 12 -6.16 -9.28 3.10
N TYR A 13 -7.10 -8.37 3.33
CA TYR A 13 -8.51 -8.68 3.54
C TYR A 13 -9.36 -8.44 2.30
N GLN A 14 -8.78 -7.98 1.18
CA GLN A 14 -9.52 -7.71 -0.05
C GLN A 14 -10.43 -8.88 -0.45
N ARG A 15 -9.85 -10.07 -0.56
CA ARG A 15 -10.60 -11.27 -0.98
C ARG A 15 -11.63 -11.72 0.06
N ALA A 16 -11.27 -11.67 1.34
CA ALA A 16 -12.15 -12.10 2.41
C ALA A 16 -13.40 -11.22 2.54
N VAL A 17 -13.23 -9.89 2.45
CA VAL A 17 -14.35 -8.94 2.51
C VAL A 17 -15.16 -8.98 1.22
N ALA A 18 -14.52 -9.05 0.05
CA ALA A 18 -15.23 -9.16 -1.23
C ALA A 18 -16.10 -10.43 -1.32
N ALA A 19 -15.69 -11.54 -0.70
CA ALA A 19 -16.45 -12.78 -0.68
C ALA A 19 -17.63 -12.78 0.31
N SER A 20 -17.67 -11.86 1.28
CA SER A 20 -18.70 -11.82 2.31
C SER A 20 -19.86 -10.88 2.02
N VAL A 21 -19.80 -10.11 0.92
CA VAL A 21 -20.80 -9.11 0.56
C VAL A 21 -21.14 -9.14 -0.93
N ASN A 22 -22.32 -8.64 -1.28
CA ASN A 22 -22.78 -8.54 -2.67
C ASN A 22 -22.59 -7.13 -3.28
N VAL A 23 -21.70 -6.32 -2.69
CA VAL A 23 -21.39 -4.96 -3.15
C VAL A 23 -19.91 -4.84 -3.51
N PRO A 24 -19.49 -3.88 -4.37
CA PRO A 24 -18.08 -3.67 -4.69
C PRO A 24 -17.24 -3.37 -3.45
N VAL A 25 -16.03 -3.95 -3.40
CA VAL A 25 -15.07 -3.80 -2.30
C VAL A 25 -13.72 -3.33 -2.84
N VAL A 26 -13.17 -2.25 -2.27
CA VAL A 26 -11.83 -1.73 -2.59
C VAL A 26 -11.08 -1.45 -1.29
N MET A 27 -10.31 -2.44 -0.80
CA MET A 27 -9.65 -2.35 0.49
C MET A 27 -8.32 -1.59 0.45
N SER A 28 -7.67 -1.45 -0.70
CA SER A 28 -6.32 -0.87 -0.76
C SER A 28 -6.03 -0.21 -2.11
N SER A 29 -5.24 0.86 -2.07
CA SER A 29 -4.66 1.50 -3.26
C SER A 29 -3.72 0.57 -4.04
N LEU A 30 -3.16 -0.46 -3.40
CA LEU A 30 -2.28 -1.43 -4.06
C LEU A 30 -2.97 -2.20 -5.20
N LEU A 31 -4.31 -2.27 -5.20
CA LEU A 31 -5.08 -2.86 -6.30
C LEU A 31 -4.89 -2.11 -7.63
N LEU A 32 -4.47 -0.85 -7.58
CA LEU A 32 -4.21 -0.04 -8.77
C LEU A 32 -2.83 -0.33 -9.40
N LEU A 33 -1.93 -0.99 -8.66
CA LEU A 33 -0.54 -1.15 -9.05
C LEU A 33 -0.34 -1.86 -10.40
N PRO A 34 -1.04 -2.97 -10.72
CA PRO A 34 -0.91 -3.59 -12.04
C PRO A 34 -1.38 -2.68 -13.18
N ALA A 35 -2.42 -1.86 -12.94
CA ALA A 35 -2.92 -0.93 -13.94
C ALA A 35 -1.93 0.23 -14.18
N LEU A 36 -1.35 0.78 -13.12
CA LEU A 36 -0.35 1.84 -13.20
C LEU A 36 0.94 1.36 -13.91
N LEU A 37 1.39 0.13 -13.64
CA LEU A 37 2.56 -0.44 -14.32
C LEU A 37 2.39 -0.52 -15.84
N ARG A 38 1.19 -0.88 -16.32
CA ARG A 38 0.88 -0.93 -17.76
C ARG A 38 0.86 0.44 -18.43
N GLN A 39 0.68 1.51 -17.66
CA GLN A 39 0.69 2.89 -18.17
C GLN A 39 2.11 3.46 -18.31
N LEU A 40 3.11 2.82 -17.68
CA LEU A 40 4.50 3.27 -17.73
C LEU A 40 5.28 2.53 -18.83
N PRO A 41 6.00 3.23 -19.71
CA PRO A 41 6.88 2.59 -20.68
C PRO A 41 7.98 1.82 -19.94
N SER A 42 8.42 0.67 -20.47
CA SER A 42 9.61 0.00 -19.97
C SER A 42 10.85 0.87 -20.24
N PRO A 43 11.78 1.06 -19.28
CA PRO A 43 11.94 0.36 -18.00
C PRO A 43 11.36 1.10 -16.77
N GLY A 44 10.37 1.98 -16.95
CA GLY A 44 9.78 2.82 -15.90
C GLY A 44 9.29 2.00 -14.70
N LYS A 45 9.52 2.53 -13.49
CA LYS A 45 9.27 1.86 -12.20
C LYS A 45 8.21 2.59 -11.39
N ILE A 46 7.58 1.88 -10.46
CA ILE A 46 6.67 2.45 -9.45
C ILE A 46 7.27 2.25 -8.05
N ALA A 47 7.34 3.32 -7.28
CA ALA A 47 7.70 3.25 -5.87
C ALA A 47 6.44 3.08 -5.00
N VAL A 48 6.44 2.08 -4.14
CA VAL A 48 5.45 1.89 -3.07
C VAL A 48 6.07 2.36 -1.77
N LEU A 49 5.63 3.51 -1.27
CA LEU A 49 6.00 4.01 0.05
C LEU A 49 4.98 3.49 1.07
N THR A 50 5.45 2.81 2.11
CA THR A 50 4.61 2.21 3.15
C THR A 50 5.03 2.65 4.56
N TYR A 51 4.19 2.35 5.54
CA TYR A 51 4.51 2.64 6.95
C TYR A 51 5.71 1.80 7.44
N ASP A 52 5.75 0.52 7.08
CA ASP A 52 6.83 -0.39 7.46
C ASP A 52 7.07 -1.37 6.30
N SER A 53 8.22 -1.23 5.63
CA SER A 53 8.55 -2.03 4.44
C SER A 53 8.70 -3.52 4.75
N ARG A 54 9.12 -3.87 5.96
CA ARG A 54 9.33 -5.26 6.41
C ARG A 54 8.04 -6.06 6.44
N HIS A 55 6.90 -5.37 6.49
CA HIS A 55 5.56 -5.97 6.48
C HIS A 55 4.85 -5.80 5.13
N CYS A 56 5.54 -5.28 4.10
CA CYS A 56 4.99 -5.06 2.77
C CYS A 56 5.68 -5.98 1.77
N GLY A 57 5.36 -7.28 1.84
CA GLY A 57 5.93 -8.27 0.95
C GLY A 57 5.37 -8.23 -0.47
N GLU A 58 6.09 -8.85 -1.39
CA GLU A 58 5.73 -8.90 -2.82
C GLU A 58 4.38 -9.58 -3.09
N GLU A 59 3.95 -10.50 -2.21
CA GLU A 59 2.66 -11.17 -2.30
C GLU A 59 1.45 -10.21 -2.23
N LEU A 60 1.67 -9.03 -1.64
CA LEU A 60 0.64 -7.99 -1.53
C LEU A 60 0.47 -7.18 -2.81
N LEU A 61 1.42 -7.25 -3.75
CA LEU A 61 1.42 -6.42 -4.96
C LEU A 61 0.42 -6.90 -6.02
N GLN A 62 -0.03 -8.15 -5.94
CA GLN A 62 -0.97 -8.76 -6.90
C GLN A 62 -0.45 -8.69 -8.35
N ILE A 63 0.85 -8.93 -8.55
CA ILE A 63 1.52 -8.95 -9.85
C ILE A 63 2.13 -10.33 -10.07
N ASP A 64 1.65 -11.04 -11.09
CA ASP A 64 2.11 -12.38 -11.42
C ASP A 64 3.45 -12.36 -12.15
N ASP A 65 3.60 -11.48 -13.16
CA ASP A 65 4.80 -11.40 -13.99
C ASP A 65 6.04 -10.94 -13.18
N PRO A 66 7.13 -11.73 -13.12
CA PRO A 66 8.33 -11.36 -12.39
C PRO A 66 9.03 -10.10 -12.93
N GLY A 67 8.94 -9.84 -14.24
CA GLY A 67 9.53 -8.65 -14.86
C GLY A 67 8.83 -7.36 -14.42
N ASP A 68 7.50 -7.38 -14.39
CA ASP A 68 6.69 -6.27 -13.87
C ASP A 68 6.86 -6.10 -12.36
N ARG A 69 7.00 -7.19 -11.61
CA ARG A 69 7.29 -7.15 -10.18
C ARG A 69 8.63 -6.49 -9.87
N ALA A 70 9.67 -6.79 -10.66
CA ALA A 70 10.99 -6.16 -10.54
C ALA A 70 10.97 -4.65 -10.85
N ARG A 71 9.89 -4.13 -11.45
CA ARG A 71 9.66 -2.70 -11.68
C ARG A 71 8.95 -2.01 -10.51
N VAL A 72 8.57 -2.75 -9.47
CA VAL A 72 8.05 -2.18 -8.22
C VAL A 72 9.18 -2.11 -7.20
N VAL A 73 9.36 -0.93 -6.61
CA VAL A 73 10.33 -0.71 -5.53
C VAL A 73 9.57 -0.37 -4.26
N ILE A 74 9.76 -1.15 -3.20
CA ILE A 74 9.10 -0.93 -1.91
C ILE A 74 10.08 -0.23 -0.97
N GLY A 75 9.63 0.87 -0.36
CA GLY A 75 10.35 1.59 0.69
C GLY A 75 9.39 1.91 1.83
N GLY A 76 9.90 2.00 3.05
CA GLY A 76 9.10 2.34 4.20
C GLY A 76 9.69 3.50 4.99
N ILE A 77 8.90 4.01 5.94
CA ILE A 77 9.29 5.14 6.80
C ILE A 77 9.81 4.68 8.16
N GLU A 78 10.07 3.38 8.32
CA GLU A 78 10.65 2.80 9.54
C GLU A 78 11.88 3.58 10.03
N GLY A 79 12.00 3.75 11.34
CA GLY A 79 13.08 4.53 11.97
C GLY A 79 12.89 6.05 11.92
N GLY A 80 11.89 6.56 11.20
CA GLY A 80 11.53 7.98 11.22
C GLY A 80 10.78 8.40 12.49
N LYS A 81 10.81 9.71 12.79
CA LYS A 81 10.05 10.29 13.92
C LYS A 81 8.56 9.96 13.82
N PHE A 82 7.97 10.11 12.63
CA PHE A 82 6.55 9.81 12.41
C PHE A 82 6.22 8.34 12.67
N TRP A 83 7.04 7.41 12.16
CA TRP A 83 6.87 5.98 12.43
C TRP A 83 6.91 5.65 13.93
N HIS A 84 7.76 6.30 14.70
CA HIS A 84 7.85 6.07 16.15
C HIS A 84 6.68 6.74 16.93
N ASP A 85 6.22 7.90 16.48
CA ASP A 85 5.33 8.75 17.26
C ASP A 85 3.84 8.58 16.93
N GLU A 86 3.49 8.07 15.74
CA GLU A 86 2.12 8.03 15.23
C GLU A 86 1.13 7.30 16.17
N LEU A 87 1.57 6.24 16.84
CA LEU A 87 0.72 5.45 17.74
C LEU A 87 0.75 5.93 19.20
N LYS A 88 1.56 6.94 19.53
CA LYS A 88 1.65 7.46 20.90
C LYS A 88 0.36 8.16 21.32
N ARG A 89 0.05 8.05 22.61
CA ARG A 89 -1.02 8.83 23.26
C ARG A 89 -0.46 9.52 24.51
N PRO A 90 -0.61 10.85 24.66
CA PRO A 90 -1.25 11.78 23.72
C PRO A 90 -0.48 11.93 22.40
N VAL A 91 -1.17 12.36 21.34
CA VAL A 91 -0.57 12.55 20.01
C VAL A 91 0.52 13.63 20.12
N PRO A 92 1.78 13.32 19.79
CA PRO A 92 2.86 14.31 19.83
C PRO A 92 2.63 15.43 18.80
N PRO A 93 3.08 16.66 19.08
CA PRO A 93 2.99 17.74 18.10
C PRO A 93 3.77 17.38 16.83
N ILE A 94 3.11 17.62 15.68
CA ILE A 94 3.70 17.47 14.35
C ILE A 94 4.36 18.81 14.00
N ASP A 95 5.68 18.77 13.77
CA ASP A 95 6.42 19.93 13.26
C ASP A 95 6.12 20.10 11.77
N VAL A 96 5.38 21.15 11.42
CA VAL A 96 5.03 21.53 10.04
C VAL A 96 5.88 22.68 9.50
N SER A 97 6.82 23.21 10.30
CA SER A 97 7.61 24.41 10.01
C SER A 97 8.87 24.14 9.16
N ARG A 98 8.78 23.21 8.21
CA ARG A 98 9.87 22.97 7.26
C ARG A 98 9.95 24.02 6.17
#